data_AF-A0A432S9N3-F1
#
_entry.id   AF-A0A432S9N3-F1
#
_cell.length_a   1.000
_cell.length_b   1.000
_cell.length_c   1.000
_cell.angle_alpha   90.00
_cell.angle_beta   90.00
_cell.angle_gamma   90.00
#
_symmetry.space_group_name_H-M   'P 1'
#
loop_
_entity.id
_entity.type
_entity.pdbx_description
1 polymer ?
#
loop_
_entity_poly.entity_id
_entity_poly.type
_entity_poly.pdbx_seq_one_letter_code
_entity_poly.pdbx_strand_id
1 'polypeptide(L)' 'MIDERLLEILACPKCKNEVVYIKDGFICLNCKLLFRVEDGIPNFLIDEAEKLNDEEIKKYISENHKKLLNNM' A
#
# COMPACT_ATOMS: atom_id res chain seq x y z
N MET A 1 18.22 7.28 -4.71
CA MET A 1 17.51 6.15 -5.36
C MET A 1 17.26 5.10 -4.28
N ILE A 2 15.99 4.77 -4.01
CA ILE A 2 15.64 3.63 -3.15
C ILE A 2 15.86 2.37 -4.01
N ASP A 3 16.58 1.37 -3.50
CA ASP A 3 16.87 0.11 -4.21
C ASP A 3 15.55 -0.62 -4.52
N GLU A 4 15.27 -0.89 -5.80
CA GLU A 4 14.03 -1.54 -6.25
C GLU A 4 13.82 -2.91 -5.58
N ARG A 5 14.91 -3.61 -5.23
CA ARG A 5 14.85 -4.89 -4.49
C ARG A 5 14.32 -4.73 -3.07
N LEU A 6 14.48 -3.56 -2.45
CA LEU A 6 13.92 -3.30 -1.13
C LEU A 6 12.39 -3.21 -1.19
N LEU A 7 11.84 -2.60 -2.24
CA LEU A 7 10.40 -2.51 -2.45
C LEU A 7 9.77 -3.89 -2.70
N GLU A 8 10.48 -4.78 -3.38
CA GLU A 8 10.05 -6.18 -3.60
C GLU A 8 10.00 -7.01 -2.31
N ILE A 9 10.74 -6.62 -1.26
CA ILE A 9 10.73 -7.30 0.05
C ILE A 9 9.56 -6.82 0.93
N LEU A 10 9.01 -5.62 0.67
CA LEU A 10 7.98 -5.03 1.51
C LEU A 10 6.65 -5.77 1.34
N ALA A 11 6.17 -6.32 2.45
CA ALA A 11 4.90 -7.04 2.53
C ALA A 11 4.04 -6.50 3.68
N CYS A 12 2.74 -6.72 3.61
CA CYS A 12 1.80 -6.33 4.64
C CYS A 12 2.17 -7.01 5.98
N PRO A 13 2.34 -6.25 7.08
CA PRO A 13 2.72 -6.81 8.38
C PRO A 13 1.68 -7.81 8.92
N LYS A 14 0.39 -7.60 8.57
CA LYS A 14 -0.75 -8.41 9.01
C LYS A 14 -0.90 -9.74 8.27
N CYS A 15 -0.84 -9.74 6.93
CA CYS A 15 -1.17 -10.91 6.12
C CYS A 15 -0.02 -11.43 5.24
N LYS A 16 1.12 -10.73 5.22
CA LYS A 16 2.32 -11.06 4.43
C LYS A 16 2.16 -11.05 2.91
N ASN A 17 1.02 -10.59 2.39
CA ASN A 17 0.85 -10.31 0.96
C ASN A 17 1.52 -9.00 0.56
N GLU A 18 1.69 -8.80 -0.75
CA GLU A 18 2.23 -7.58 -1.35
C GLU A 18 1.45 -6.32 -0.94
N VAL A 19 2.16 -5.20 -0.96
CA VAL A 19 1.60 -3.86 -0.76
C VAL A 19 1.85 -2.99 -1.97
N VAL A 20 0.88 -2.15 -2.30
CA VAL A 20 0.97 -1.18 -3.38
C VAL A 20 1.55 0.11 -2.81
N TYR A 21 2.72 0.51 -3.30
CA TYR A 21 3.27 1.83 -2.97
C TYR A 21 2.46 2.92 -3.67
N ILE A 22 2.05 3.92 -2.90
CA ILE A 22 1.39 5.15 -3.37
C ILE A 22 2.22 6.36 -2.91
N LYS A 23 1.82 7.56 -3.34
CA LYS A 23 2.55 8.80 -3.05
C LYS A 23 2.93 8.97 -1.57
N ASP A 24 2.00 8.67 -0.66
CA ASP A 24 2.12 8.98 0.77
C ASP A 24 2.06 7.71 1.67
N GLY A 25 2.24 6.52 1.10
CA GLY A 25 2.03 5.30 1.86
C GLY A 25 2.06 3.98 1.08
N PHE A 26 1.58 2.94 1.73
CA PHE A 26 1.46 1.60 1.20
C PHE A 26 0.05 1.05 1.47
N ILE A 27 -0.60 0.52 0.43
CA ILE A 27 -1.93 -0.09 0.55
C ILE A 27 -1.81 -1.61 0.45
N CYS A 28 -2.36 -2.34 1.42
CA CYS A 28 -2.62 -3.77 1.26
C CYS A 28 -4.05 -3.98 0.75
N LEU A 29 -4.21 -4.44 -0.49
CA LEU A 29 -5.53 -4.67 -1.09
C LEU A 29 -6.30 -5.81 -0.42
N ASN A 30 -5.61 -6.84 0.05
CA ASN A 30 -6.23 -7.99 0.73
C ASN A 30 -6.77 -7.60 2.13
N CYS A 31 -6.02 -6.79 2.88
CA CYS A 31 -6.43 -6.34 4.21
C CYS A 31 -7.32 -5.08 4.17
N LYS A 32 -7.34 -4.37 3.03
CA LYS A 32 -7.89 -3.02 2.87
C LYS A 32 -7.36 -2.04 3.92
N LEU A 33 -6.04 -2.04 4.09
CA LEU A 33 -5.34 -1.18 5.04
C LEU A 33 -4.36 -0.26 4.31
N LEU A 34 -4.36 1.01 4.70
CA LEU A 34 -3.37 2.01 4.34
C LEU A 34 -2.39 2.20 5.50
N PHE A 35 -1.12 2.06 5.16
CA PHE A 35 0.01 2.36 6.03
C PHE A 35 0.67 3.66 5.53
N ARG A 36 0.66 4.71 6.35
CA ARG A 36 1.21 6.02 5.95
C ARG A 36 2.73 6.04 6.08
N VAL A 37 3.36 6.91 5.29
CA VAL A 37 4.77 7.25 5.46
C VAL A 37 4.86 8.64 6.10
N GLU A 38 5.50 8.73 7.25
CA GLU A 38 5.67 9.96 8.03
C GLU A 38 7.17 10.21 8.22
N ASP A 39 7.64 11.42 7.90
CA ASP A 39 9.07 11.78 7.94
C ASP A 39 10.00 10.81 7.18
N GLY A 40 9.49 10.21 6.10
CA GLY A 40 10.21 9.22 5.29
C GLY A 40 10.26 7.81 5.89
N ILE A 41 9.55 7.57 7.01
CA ILE A 41 9.47 6.28 7.69
C ILE A 41 8.07 5.67 7.50
N PRO A 42 7.95 4.46 6.94
CA PRO A 42 6.66 3.77 6.86
C PRO A 42 6.17 3.32 8.24
N ASN A 43 4.93 3.70 8.57
CA ASN A 43 4.25 3.21 9.77
C ASN A 43 3.48 1.92 9.45
N PHE A 44 4.09 0.78 9.77
CA PHE A 44 3.51 -0.57 9.59
C PHE A 44 2.86 -1.14 10.86
N LEU A 45 2.41 -0.27 11.77
CA LEU A 45 1.62 -0.69 12.93
C LEU A 45 0.17 -0.96 12.49
N ILE A 46 -0.32 -2.17 12.80
CA ILE A 46 -1.66 -2.62 12.37
C ILE A 46 -2.76 -1.79 13.03
N ASP A 47 -2.55 -1.36 14.27
CA ASP A 47 -3.53 -0.62 15.06
C ASP A 47 -3.65 0.85 14.63
N GLU A 48 -2.62 1.38 13.97
CA GLU A 48 -2.58 2.75 13.44
C GLU A 48 -2.93 2.80 11.94
N ALA A 49 -3.04 1.64 11.30
CA ALA A 49 -3.38 1.54 9.90
C ALA A 49 -4.82 1.98 9.62
N GLU A 50 -4.99 2.79 8.58
CA GLU A 50 -6.29 3.30 8.17
C GLU A 50 -7.04 2.22 7.36
N LYS A 51 -8.28 1.91 7.75
CA LYS A 51 -9.13 1.00 6.98
C LYS A 51 -9.71 1.73 5.79
N LEU A 52 -9.56 1.12 4.62
CA LEU A 52 -10.13 1.60 3.39
C LEU A 52 -11.34 0.76 2.97
N ASN A 53 -12.28 1.40 2.30
CA ASN A 53 -13.30 0.74 1.52
C ASN A 53 -12.89 0.65 0.02
N ASP A 54 -13.72 -0.01 -0.78
CA ASP A 54 -13.41 -0.24 -2.20
C ASP A 54 -13.42 1.03 -3.04
N GLU A 55 -14.18 2.06 -2.66
CA GLU A 55 -14.21 3.35 -3.36
C GLU A 55 -12.93 4.14 -3.09
N GLU A 56 -12.47 4.17 -1.84
CA GLU A 56 -11.22 4.81 -1.44
C GLU A 56 -10.01 4.13 -2.10
N ILE A 57 -9.97 2.80 -2.13
CA ILE A 57 -8.93 2.03 -2.82
C ILE A 57 -8.91 2.39 -4.32
N LYS A 58 -10.07 2.44 -4.98
CA LYS A 58 -10.16 2.82 -6.40
C LYS A 58 -9.61 4.22 -6.64
N LYS A 59 -9.87 5.18 -5.75
CA LYS A 59 -9.35 6.54 -5.85
C LYS A 59 -7.82 6.58 -5.79
N TYR A 60 -7.21 5.84 -4.86
CA TYR A 60 -5.75 5.78 -4.75
C TYR A 60 -5.07 5.13 -5.96
N ILE A 61 -5.71 4.11 -6.57
CA ILE A 61 -5.15 3.37 -7.70
C ILE A 61 -5.43 4.09 -9.04
N SER A 62 -6.56 4.79 -9.18
CA SER A 62 -6.88 5.55 -10.40
C SER A 62 -5.93 6.73 -10.60
N GLU A 63 -5.44 7.32 -9.52
CA GLU A 63 -4.47 8.42 -9.55
C GLU A 63 -3.03 7.94 -9.84
N ASN A 64 -2.70 6.66 -9.61
CA ASN A 64 -1.36 6.08 -9.81
C ASN A 64 -1.38 4.86 -10.75
N HIS A 65 -1.36 5.12 -12.06
CA HIS A 65 -0.93 4.21 -13.14
C HIS A 65 -1.44 2.74 -13.15
N LYS A 66 -2.62 2.52 -13.78
CA LYS A 66 -3.02 1.47 -14.77
C LYS A 66 -2.56 -0.01 -14.72
N LYS A 67 -1.68 -0.50 -13.83
CA LYS A 67 -1.24 -1.92 -13.86
C LYS A 67 -2.09 -2.87 -12.99
N LEU A 68 -2.75 -2.39 -11.95
CA LEU A 68 -3.44 -3.24 -10.97
C LEU A 68 -4.86 -3.67 -11.38
N LEU A 69 -5.47 -3.03 -12.39
CA LEU A 69 -6.83 -3.36 -12.84
C LEU A 69 -6.91 -4.48 -13.88
N ASN A 70 -5.77 -4.98 -14.38
CA ASN A 70 -5.77 -5.95 -15.48
C ASN A 70 -5.82 -7.43 -15.06
N ASN A 71 -5.89 -7.73 -13.75
CA ASN A 71 -5.87 -9.11 -13.24
C ASN A 71 -7.00 -9.43 -12.24
N MET A 72 -8.16 -8.78 -12.33
CA MET A 72 -9.39 -9.19 -11.63
C MET A 72 -10.39 -9.82 -12.61
#